data_AF-A0A3M1Z9V4-F1
#
_entry.id   AF-A0A3M1Z9V4-F1
#
_cell.length_a   1.000
_cell.length_b   1.000
_cell.length_c   1.000
_cell.angle_alpha   90.00
_cell.angle_beta   90.00
_cell.angle_gamma   90.00
#
_symmetry.space_group_name_H-M   'P 1'
#
loop_
_entity.id
_entity.type
_entity.pdbx_description
1 polymer ?
#
loop_
_entity_poly.entity_id
_entity_poly.type
_entity_poly.pdbx_seq_one_letter_code
_entity_poly.pdbx_strand_id
1 'polypeptide(L)'
;MKNTYFTIIGLLLALLGAFGMPGASAQTEGPAPALLEAMPAPPLSPTQERYFNALTENQLRFVEGGFVKTNAAVLQSGQSITLQLPGEKPVILSPEKRTWRNNGRLIWKARDEAARLTAIFVVHNDLVTGSVTIGQNMYRIYPLGEGLHYIQSLGDVETEGCGMEVAPTKPDPHKAPREANENPDIPDDPAVENFAGGECKIRVLVAYTNAVDAAAADILSTIELYIEQYNDANANSLVGHEIELARAVEVNYAESFSGATHPDHSNWTSVPVDLLRFQNPSDGFMDNVHSLRNLYDADMCVLMTTNLAGWGGYAYDYAPPASKSFCAVVWNNGIPQTFAHELGHLLGMHHDTFVDGSSGYYHGYIDLSGPTTFRTIMSYSNACGATPCPVIDYWSNPYVYYFGNVTGSTSTHNNARVSREHDHIIAKYQNTVVNKKVFLNDQIRVRESATVFAGNTITTDGRTVTYHSGSTGQYVAKKSVEFKPGFWARSGTEFRAFLDYCSNVNLNEDETTTRAEGNPGDFEPVDNQLVTTPSAPYSGLEMSPNPAEGPVLIRYRLAQDARVKIELTSPQGQLIRTLFAPDFQPAGPHESRLDVSDLAPGMYYVVFTFDHEKMTRKLVVAR
;
A
#
# COMPACT_ATOMS: atom_id res chain seq x y z
N MET A 1 -4.70 44.08 60.74
CA MET A 1 -4.06 45.31 60.20
C MET A 1 -3.55 44.99 58.81
N LYS A 2 -3.88 45.85 57.85
CA LYS A 2 -3.57 45.74 56.42
C LYS A 2 -2.12 46.16 56.11
N ASN A 3 -1.65 45.62 54.99
CA ASN A 3 -0.77 46.20 53.97
C ASN A 3 0.77 46.13 54.10
N THR A 4 1.33 45.33 53.18
CA THR A 4 2.18 45.71 52.03
C THR A 4 3.36 46.65 52.24
N TYR A 5 4.55 46.24 51.77
CA TYR A 5 5.61 47.15 51.31
C TYR A 5 6.34 46.62 50.07
N PHE A 6 6.56 47.55 49.13
CA PHE A 6 7.44 47.51 47.98
C PHE A 6 8.65 48.44 48.23
N THR A 7 9.60 48.46 47.28
CA THR A 7 10.79 49.36 47.06
C THR A 7 12.11 48.71 47.51
N ILE A 8 13.10 48.28 46.68
CA ILE A 8 13.82 48.73 45.45
C ILE A 8 15.13 49.53 45.74
N ILE A 9 16.24 48.96 45.20
CA ILE A 9 17.55 49.49 44.72
C ILE A 9 18.72 49.75 45.68
N GLY A 10 19.90 49.21 45.30
CA GLY A 10 21.24 49.73 45.60
C GLY A 10 22.40 48.85 45.11
N LEU A 11 23.07 49.26 44.02
CA LEU A 11 24.26 48.69 43.34
C LEU A 11 25.56 48.66 44.20
N LEU A 12 26.49 47.70 43.97
CA LEU A 12 27.81 47.92 43.31
C LEU A 12 28.76 46.67 43.28
N LEU A 13 29.25 46.36 42.07
CA LEU A 13 30.52 45.76 41.59
C LEU A 13 31.39 44.77 42.42
N ALA A 14 31.80 43.67 41.75
CA ALA A 14 33.21 43.28 41.58
C ALA A 14 33.42 42.27 40.41
N LEU A 15 34.50 42.46 39.64
CA LEU A 15 34.96 41.65 38.51
C LEU A 15 35.46 40.25 38.91
N LEU A 16 35.25 39.26 38.03
CA LEU A 16 36.11 38.09 37.71
C LEU A 16 35.57 37.56 36.37
N GLY A 17 36.29 37.60 35.25
CA GLY A 17 37.43 36.73 34.95
C GLY A 17 37.00 35.78 33.81
N ALA A 18 37.38 36.12 32.58
CA ALA A 18 36.96 35.44 31.37
C ALA A 18 37.52 34.01 31.25
N PHE A 19 36.63 33.02 31.15
CA PHE A 19 36.87 31.77 30.44
C PHE A 19 35.79 31.66 29.36
N GLY A 20 36.18 31.88 28.11
CA GLY A 20 35.29 31.71 26.96
C GLY A 20 34.93 30.25 26.80
N MET A 21 33.68 29.89 27.06
CA MET A 21 33.07 28.73 26.43
C MET A 21 32.90 29.05 24.94
N PRO A 22 33.17 28.12 24.01
CA PRO A 22 32.83 28.34 22.62
C PRO A 22 31.31 28.49 22.56
N GLY A 23 30.85 29.67 22.15
CA GLY A 23 29.44 29.85 21.83
C GLY A 23 29.06 28.79 20.80
N ALA A 24 28.00 28.04 21.09
CA ALA A 24 27.31 27.27 20.07
C ALA A 24 27.03 28.25 18.93
N SER A 25 27.77 28.11 17.83
CA SER A 25 27.44 28.81 16.61
C SER A 25 26.03 28.38 16.26
N ALA A 26 25.07 29.30 16.29
CA ALA A 26 23.84 29.14 15.55
C ALA A 26 24.28 28.86 14.11
N GLN A 27 24.23 27.59 13.70
CA GLN A 27 24.30 27.26 12.29
C GLN A 27 23.11 27.97 11.68
N THR A 28 23.39 28.98 10.87
CA THR A 28 22.41 29.52 9.95
C THR A 28 22.05 28.37 9.03
N GLU A 29 20.96 27.66 9.33
CA GLU A 29 20.42 26.64 8.43
C GLU A 29 20.21 27.31 7.07
N GLY A 30 20.80 26.72 6.02
CA GLY A 30 20.52 27.13 4.65
C GLY A 30 19.02 26.98 4.34
N PRO A 31 18.56 27.47 3.18
CA PRO A 31 17.17 27.24 2.78
C PRO A 31 16.85 25.74 2.80
N ALA A 32 15.71 25.36 3.40
CA ALA A 32 15.26 23.98 3.47
C ALA A 32 15.32 23.33 2.08
N PRO A 33 15.97 22.15 1.93
CA PRO A 33 16.20 21.57 0.62
C PRO A 33 14.88 21.19 -0.07
N ALA A 34 14.83 21.36 -1.39
CA ALA A 34 13.66 21.00 -2.17
C ALA A 34 13.49 19.48 -2.24
N LEU A 35 12.26 19.00 -2.00
CA LEU A 35 11.93 17.59 -2.23
C LEU A 35 11.79 17.29 -3.73
N LEU A 36 11.21 18.22 -4.48
CA LEU A 36 10.78 18.03 -5.86
C LEU A 36 11.51 19.01 -6.77
N GLU A 37 12.09 18.49 -7.83
CA GLU A 37 12.68 19.27 -8.92
C GLU A 37 11.87 19.02 -10.20
N ALA A 38 11.32 20.08 -10.79
CA ALA A 38 10.53 19.99 -12.01
C ALA A 38 11.40 19.53 -13.20
N MET A 39 10.90 18.56 -13.96
CA MET A 39 11.55 18.02 -15.14
C MET A 39 10.64 18.23 -16.36
N PRO A 40 10.79 19.33 -17.12
CA PRO A 40 9.97 19.54 -18.31
C PRO A 40 10.32 18.52 -19.39
N ALA A 41 9.36 17.70 -19.81
CA ALA A 41 9.46 16.74 -20.92
C ALA A 41 10.74 15.86 -20.90
N PRO A 42 10.97 15.07 -19.83
CA PRO A 42 12.11 14.16 -19.78
C PRO A 42 11.94 13.05 -20.83
N PRO A 43 13.05 12.54 -21.42
CA PRO A 43 12.97 11.32 -22.20
C PRO A 43 12.59 10.16 -21.27
N LEU A 44 11.56 9.40 -21.64
CA LEU A 44 11.12 8.23 -20.88
C LEU A 44 11.72 6.96 -21.49
N SER A 45 12.19 6.05 -20.63
CA SER A 45 12.44 4.67 -21.05
C SER A 45 11.12 3.96 -21.39
N PRO A 46 11.13 2.85 -22.14
CA PRO A 46 9.90 2.09 -22.43
C PRO A 46 9.15 1.64 -21.17
N THR A 47 9.87 1.39 -20.07
CA THR A 47 9.26 1.03 -18.78
C THR A 47 8.62 2.24 -18.09
N GLN A 48 9.31 3.39 -18.07
CA GLN A 48 8.73 4.64 -17.55
C GLN A 48 7.53 5.10 -18.36
N GLU A 49 7.58 4.97 -19.70
CA GLU A 49 6.46 5.27 -20.58
C GLU A 49 5.26 4.37 -20.29
N ARG A 50 5.47 3.06 -20.07
CA ARG A 50 4.39 2.15 -19.65
C ARG A 50 3.76 2.58 -18.32
N TYR A 51 4.57 2.89 -17.30
CA TYR A 51 4.06 3.34 -16.00
C TYR A 51 3.31 4.67 -16.13
N PHE A 52 3.86 5.62 -16.88
CA PHE A 52 3.21 6.90 -17.13
C PHE A 52 1.88 6.72 -17.86
N ASN A 53 1.85 5.92 -18.92
CA ASN A 53 0.63 5.60 -19.66
C ASN A 53 -0.42 4.93 -18.78
N ALA A 54 -0.03 4.03 -17.87
CA ALA A 54 -0.96 3.43 -16.92
C ALA A 54 -1.59 4.44 -15.95
N LEU A 55 -0.90 5.56 -15.68
CA LEU A 55 -1.43 6.68 -14.89
C LEU A 55 -2.32 7.62 -15.71
N THR A 56 -2.17 7.69 -17.04
CA THR A 56 -2.88 8.69 -17.87
C THR A 56 -3.95 8.13 -18.80
N GLU A 57 -3.82 6.88 -19.26
CA GLU A 57 -4.71 6.29 -20.28
C GLU A 57 -5.99 5.70 -19.69
N ASN A 58 -5.96 5.23 -18.44
CA ASN A 58 -7.09 4.60 -17.77
C ASN A 58 -7.74 5.46 -16.68
N GLN A 59 -7.29 6.70 -16.51
CA GLN A 59 -7.86 7.55 -15.47
C GLN A 59 -9.08 8.27 -15.97
N LEU A 60 -10.21 7.95 -15.32
CA LEU A 60 -11.50 8.55 -15.59
C LEU A 60 -11.45 10.09 -15.58
N ARG A 61 -10.57 10.71 -14.78
CA ARG A 61 -10.62 12.16 -14.51
C ARG A 61 -9.22 12.72 -14.20
N PHE A 62 -8.45 13.02 -15.25
CA PHE A 62 -7.17 13.74 -15.21
C PHE A 62 -7.40 15.26 -15.33
N VAL A 63 -6.79 16.07 -14.45
CA VAL A 63 -6.83 17.54 -14.57
C VAL A 63 -5.49 18.06 -15.10
N GLU A 64 -4.45 17.98 -14.29
CA GLU A 64 -3.10 18.45 -14.64
C GLU A 64 -2.03 17.60 -13.91
N GLY A 65 -0.82 17.54 -14.47
CA GLY A 65 0.30 16.87 -13.85
C GLY A 65 1.64 17.20 -14.51
N GLY A 66 2.72 16.75 -13.89
CA GLY A 66 4.07 17.06 -14.33
C GLY A 66 5.12 16.08 -13.84
N PHE A 67 6.18 15.92 -14.62
CA PHE A 67 7.31 15.09 -14.24
C PHE A 67 8.24 15.82 -13.27
N VAL A 68 8.74 15.09 -12.28
CA VAL A 68 9.69 15.60 -11.30
C VAL A 68 10.76 14.56 -10.96
N LYS A 69 11.90 15.03 -10.47
CA LYS A 69 12.83 14.21 -9.70
C LYS A 69 12.60 14.44 -8.22
N THR A 70 12.69 13.37 -7.43
CA THR A 70 12.56 13.41 -5.98
C THR A 70 13.93 13.31 -5.32
N ASN A 71 14.17 14.15 -4.31
CA ASN A 71 15.34 14.01 -3.45
C ASN A 71 14.97 13.19 -2.20
N ALA A 72 14.81 11.87 -2.33
CA ALA A 72 14.36 11.01 -1.23
C ALA A 72 15.23 11.12 0.05
N ALA A 73 16.53 11.42 -0.10
CA ALA A 73 17.46 11.56 1.02
C ALA A 73 17.08 12.67 2.00
N VAL A 74 16.40 13.74 1.56
CA VAL A 74 16.01 14.82 2.48
C VAL A 74 14.94 14.36 3.47
N LEU A 75 14.01 13.50 3.04
CA LEU A 75 12.99 12.90 3.92
C LEU A 75 13.63 11.95 4.94
N GLN A 76 14.67 11.23 4.51
CA GLN A 76 15.42 10.31 5.36
C GLN A 76 16.24 11.04 6.43
N SER A 77 16.73 12.24 6.16
CA SER A 77 17.54 13.03 7.10
C SER A 77 16.78 13.67 8.26
N GLY A 78 15.45 13.78 8.17
CA GLY A 78 14.61 14.37 9.22
C GLY A 78 14.57 15.90 9.28
N GLN A 79 15.29 16.60 8.40
CA GLN A 79 15.22 18.06 8.28
C GLN A 79 13.90 18.52 7.64
N SER A 80 13.55 19.80 7.81
CA SER A 80 12.45 20.42 7.08
C SER A 80 12.73 20.43 5.57
N ILE A 81 11.70 20.31 4.76
CA ILE A 81 11.79 20.28 3.29
C ILE A 81 11.06 21.48 2.69
N THR A 82 11.48 21.90 1.50
CA THR A 82 10.65 22.77 0.65
C THR A 82 9.86 21.90 -0.33
N LEU A 83 8.52 21.98 -0.26
CA LEU A 83 7.61 21.32 -1.17
C LEU A 83 7.05 22.34 -2.18
N GLN A 84 7.32 22.13 -3.46
CA GLN A 84 6.77 22.93 -4.55
C GLN A 84 5.81 22.05 -5.36
N LEU A 85 4.51 22.29 -5.20
CA LEU A 85 3.46 21.61 -5.98
C LEU A 85 3.10 22.45 -7.23
N PRO A 86 2.65 21.82 -8.33
CA PRO A 86 2.15 22.54 -9.50
C PRO A 86 0.97 23.46 -9.14
N GLY A 87 1.05 24.74 -9.52
CA GLY A 87 -0.01 25.73 -9.27
C GLY A 87 -0.03 26.34 -7.86
N GLU A 88 0.78 25.82 -6.93
CA GLU A 88 0.81 26.27 -5.53
C GLU A 88 2.05 27.09 -5.20
N LYS A 89 1.98 27.85 -4.11
CA LYS A 89 3.19 28.49 -3.54
C LYS A 89 4.05 27.43 -2.85
N PRO A 90 5.39 27.55 -2.87
CA PRO A 90 6.24 26.63 -2.14
C PRO A 90 5.97 26.73 -0.63
N VAL A 91 5.89 25.57 0.02
CA VAL A 91 5.64 25.43 1.46
C VAL A 91 6.83 24.73 2.12
N ILE A 92 7.26 25.23 3.28
CA ILE A 92 8.28 24.57 4.09
C ILE A 92 7.56 23.64 5.07
N LEU A 93 7.87 22.34 4.99
CA LEU A 93 7.26 21.33 5.84
C LEU A 93 8.29 20.71 6.78
N SER A 94 7.98 20.69 8.06
CA SER A 94 8.74 19.91 9.05
C SER A 94 8.03 18.58 9.27
N PRO A 95 8.78 17.47 9.45
CA PRO A 95 8.14 16.19 9.76
C PRO A 95 7.40 16.27 11.09
N GLU A 96 6.12 15.91 11.08
CA GLU A 96 5.36 15.63 12.30
C GLU A 96 5.69 14.23 12.81
N LYS A 97 5.80 13.26 11.90
CA LYS A 97 6.12 11.86 12.22
C LYS A 97 7.00 11.24 11.15
N ARG A 98 8.01 10.49 11.60
CA ARG A 98 8.86 9.63 10.76
C ARG A 98 8.82 8.23 11.35
N THR A 99 8.51 7.23 10.54
CA THR A 99 8.41 5.84 10.99
C THR A 99 9.08 4.92 9.99
N TRP A 100 10.20 4.32 10.39
CA TRP A 100 10.82 3.26 9.62
C TRP A 100 10.06 1.96 9.82
N ARG A 101 9.58 1.39 8.72
CA ARG A 101 8.99 0.07 8.70
C ARG A 101 10.12 -0.97 8.65
N ASN A 102 9.80 -2.15 9.16
CA ASN A 102 10.71 -3.30 9.16
C ASN A 102 10.99 -3.87 7.75
N ASN A 103 10.37 -3.29 6.71
CA ASN A 103 10.51 -3.60 5.30
C ASN A 103 11.25 -2.48 4.53
N GLY A 104 12.04 -1.67 5.24
CA GLY A 104 12.96 -0.69 4.67
C GLY A 104 12.31 0.59 4.18
N ARG A 105 10.98 0.69 4.28
CA ARG A 105 10.23 1.88 3.91
C ARG A 105 10.19 2.89 5.04
N LEU A 106 10.33 4.17 4.70
CA LEU A 106 10.09 5.26 5.63
C LEU A 106 8.71 5.86 5.34
N ILE A 107 7.86 5.89 6.36
CA ILE A 107 6.64 6.71 6.38
C ILE A 107 7.02 8.07 6.94
N TRP A 108 6.80 9.13 6.15
CA TRP A 108 7.05 10.51 6.53
C TRP A 108 5.72 11.27 6.45
N LYS A 109 5.30 11.90 7.55
CA LYS A 109 4.06 12.67 7.63
C LYS A 109 4.32 14.11 8.07
N ALA A 110 3.57 15.04 7.53
CA ALA A 110 3.56 16.43 7.97
C ALA A 110 2.17 17.06 7.86
N ARG A 111 1.94 18.07 8.69
CA ARG A 111 0.73 18.90 8.70
C ARG A 111 1.11 20.37 8.86
N ASP A 112 0.39 21.24 8.18
CA ASP A 112 0.46 22.69 8.37
C ASP A 112 -0.96 23.26 8.42
N GLU A 113 -1.40 23.65 9.61
CA GLU A 113 -2.74 24.20 9.85
C GLU A 113 -2.98 25.53 9.12
N ALA A 114 -1.95 26.38 8.97
CA ALA A 114 -2.07 27.67 8.32
C ALA A 114 -2.22 27.52 6.79
N ALA A 115 -1.47 26.59 6.20
CA ALA A 115 -1.58 26.22 4.80
C ALA A 115 -2.76 25.27 4.51
N ARG A 116 -3.43 24.77 5.56
CA ARG A 116 -4.43 23.69 5.48
C ARG A 116 -3.89 22.49 4.70
N LEU A 117 -2.70 22.06 5.08
CA LEU A 117 -1.94 21.03 4.37
C LEU A 117 -1.77 19.78 5.22
N THR A 118 -1.96 18.61 4.61
CA THR A 118 -1.52 17.31 5.11
C THR A 118 -0.71 16.61 4.03
N ALA A 119 0.39 15.95 4.43
CA ALA A 119 1.26 15.23 3.51
C ALA A 119 1.68 13.89 4.12
N ILE A 120 1.62 12.83 3.31
CA ILE A 120 2.15 11.50 3.63
C ILE A 120 3.03 11.06 2.46
N PHE A 121 4.27 10.69 2.77
CA PHE A 121 5.22 10.12 1.83
C PHE A 121 5.69 8.75 2.31
N VAL A 122 5.61 7.76 1.42
CA VAL A 122 6.22 6.45 1.59
C VAL A 122 7.49 6.43 0.74
N VAL A 123 8.63 6.35 1.41
CA VAL A 123 9.95 6.39 0.78
C VAL A 123 10.54 4.99 0.73
N HIS A 124 10.93 4.56 -0.45
CA HIS A 124 11.62 3.29 -0.69
C HIS A 124 12.80 3.54 -1.62
N ASN A 125 14.02 3.57 -1.05
CA ASN A 125 15.23 4.00 -1.74
C ASN A 125 15.09 5.44 -2.31
N ASP A 126 15.16 5.58 -3.63
CA ASP A 126 14.99 6.82 -4.38
C ASP A 126 13.54 7.09 -4.79
N LEU A 127 12.64 6.13 -4.57
CA LEU A 127 11.23 6.24 -4.92
C LEU A 127 10.43 6.84 -3.77
N VAL A 128 9.56 7.79 -4.11
CA VAL A 128 8.64 8.44 -3.19
C VAL A 128 7.21 8.30 -3.74
N THR A 129 6.40 7.50 -3.05
CA THR A 129 4.95 7.47 -3.29
C THR A 129 4.28 8.40 -2.31
N GLY A 130 3.47 9.35 -2.78
CA GLY A 130 3.00 10.45 -1.96
C GLY A 130 1.53 10.83 -2.15
N SER A 131 0.93 11.33 -1.07
CA SER A 131 -0.36 12.02 -1.08
C SER A 131 -0.23 13.35 -0.34
N VAL A 132 -0.66 14.44 -0.96
CA VAL A 132 -0.64 15.77 -0.36
C VAL A 132 -1.98 16.45 -0.59
N THR A 133 -2.62 16.92 0.48
CA THR A 133 -3.79 17.79 0.40
C THR A 133 -3.36 19.19 0.82
N ILE A 134 -3.70 20.22 0.05
CA ILE A 134 -3.45 21.63 0.40
C ILE A 134 -4.68 22.46 0.04
N GLY A 135 -5.30 23.09 1.04
CA GLY A 135 -6.56 23.78 0.86
C GLY A 135 -7.67 22.83 0.39
N GLN A 136 -8.10 22.97 -0.87
CA GLN A 136 -9.08 22.06 -1.51
C GLN A 136 -8.46 21.17 -2.60
N ASN A 137 -7.16 21.31 -2.87
CA ASN A 137 -6.46 20.58 -3.91
C ASN A 137 -5.80 19.33 -3.34
N MET A 138 -5.83 18.24 -4.10
CA MET A 138 -5.17 16.99 -3.75
C MET A 138 -4.13 16.64 -4.82
N TYR A 139 -3.00 16.13 -4.38
CA TYR A 139 -1.89 15.74 -5.24
C TYR A 139 -1.43 14.33 -4.92
N ARG A 140 -1.13 13.56 -5.96
CA ARG A 140 -0.48 12.26 -5.86
C ARG A 140 0.89 12.30 -6.50
N ILE A 141 1.86 11.64 -5.88
CA ILE A 141 3.21 11.48 -6.41
C ILE A 141 3.39 10.00 -6.70
N TYR A 142 3.58 9.66 -7.98
CA TYR A 142 3.77 8.29 -8.44
C TYR A 142 5.21 8.10 -8.92
N PRO A 143 5.92 7.06 -8.44
CA PRO A 143 7.21 6.69 -9.02
C PRO A 143 7.03 6.12 -10.42
N LEU A 144 7.95 6.49 -11.32
CA LEU A 144 8.12 5.90 -12.64
C LEU A 144 9.43 5.07 -12.74
N GLY A 145 10.23 5.06 -11.68
CA GLY A 145 11.53 4.37 -11.61
C GLY A 145 12.73 5.29 -11.90
N GLU A 146 13.91 4.89 -11.41
CA GLU A 146 15.18 5.63 -11.57
C GLU A 146 15.09 7.08 -11.05
N GLY A 147 14.43 7.29 -9.91
CA GLY A 147 14.21 8.60 -9.30
C GLY A 147 13.25 9.54 -10.05
N LEU A 148 12.70 9.13 -11.19
CA LEU A 148 11.71 9.90 -11.94
C LEU A 148 10.30 9.63 -11.40
N HIS A 149 9.52 10.70 -11.24
CA HIS A 149 8.18 10.66 -10.70
C HIS A 149 7.22 11.47 -11.55
N TYR A 150 5.93 11.18 -11.40
CA TYR A 150 4.84 11.97 -11.93
C TYR A 150 3.99 12.51 -10.79
N ILE A 151 3.84 13.83 -10.73
CA ILE A 151 2.89 14.48 -9.82
C ILE A 151 1.60 14.71 -10.58
N GLN A 152 0.50 14.28 -9.99
CA GLN A 152 -0.83 14.47 -10.51
C GLN A 152 -1.65 15.33 -9.56
N SER A 153 -2.28 16.38 -10.08
CA SER A 153 -3.36 17.09 -9.39
C SER A 153 -4.67 16.34 -9.62
N LEU A 154 -5.37 16.09 -8.53
CA LEU A 154 -6.68 15.46 -8.50
C LEU A 154 -7.69 16.60 -8.29
N GLY A 155 -8.53 16.85 -9.30
CA GLY A 155 -9.64 17.80 -9.17
C GLY A 155 -10.64 17.34 -8.11
N ASP A 156 -11.66 18.18 -7.84
CA ASP A 156 -12.79 17.75 -7.02
C ASP A 156 -13.62 16.73 -7.82
N VAL A 157 -13.28 15.46 -7.64
CA VAL A 157 -13.84 14.37 -8.41
C VAL A 157 -15.18 13.95 -7.82
N GLU A 158 -16.18 13.86 -8.70
CA GLU A 158 -17.41 13.12 -8.50
C GLU A 158 -17.10 11.66 -8.17
N THR A 159 -17.50 11.25 -6.99
CA THR A 159 -17.48 9.89 -6.42
C THR A 159 -18.35 8.89 -7.21
N GLU A 160 -18.50 9.02 -8.52
CA GLU A 160 -19.26 8.05 -9.32
C GLU A 160 -18.55 6.70 -9.49
N GLY A 161 -17.39 6.50 -8.86
CA GLY A 161 -16.62 5.26 -8.95
C GLY A 161 -16.86 4.27 -7.81
N CYS A 162 -17.33 4.64 -6.63
CA CYS A 162 -17.62 3.60 -5.63
C CYS A 162 -18.96 2.94 -5.96
N GLY A 163 -19.00 1.62 -5.95
CA GLY A 163 -20.20 0.84 -6.17
C GLY A 163 -20.59 0.05 -4.94
N MET A 164 -21.82 0.30 -4.50
CA MET A 164 -22.66 -0.57 -3.68
C MET A 164 -24.09 -0.25 -4.12
N GLU A 165 -24.77 -1.15 -4.84
CA GLU A 165 -26.12 -0.84 -5.34
C GLU A 165 -27.10 -0.70 -4.16
N VAL A 166 -27.50 0.52 -3.81
CA VAL A 166 -28.47 0.73 -2.73
C VAL A 166 -29.85 0.30 -3.24
N ALA A 167 -30.37 -0.82 -2.74
CA ALA A 167 -31.74 -1.22 -3.03
C ALA A 167 -32.71 -0.13 -2.52
N PRO A 168 -33.79 0.24 -3.26
CA PRO A 168 -34.84 1.12 -2.74
C PRO A 168 -35.66 0.51 -1.60
N THR A 169 -35.23 -0.61 -1.01
CA THR A 169 -36.02 -1.40 -0.08
C THR A 169 -35.20 -1.79 1.13
N LYS A 170 -35.77 -1.46 2.29
CA LYS A 170 -35.34 -1.75 3.66
C LYS A 170 -34.37 -2.93 3.77
N PRO A 171 -33.25 -2.79 4.52
CA PRO A 171 -32.41 -3.93 4.88
C PRO A 171 -33.26 -5.03 5.50
N ASP A 172 -33.06 -6.27 5.06
CA ASP A 172 -33.47 -7.43 5.85
C ASP A 172 -32.71 -7.35 7.18
N PRO A 173 -33.39 -7.39 8.35
CA PRO A 173 -32.72 -7.38 9.63
C PRO A 173 -31.97 -8.70 9.83
N HIS A 174 -30.80 -8.82 9.22
CA HIS A 174 -29.74 -9.68 9.74
C HIS A 174 -29.28 -9.08 11.06
N LYS A 175 -30.03 -9.43 12.11
CA LYS A 175 -29.85 -9.14 13.54
C LYS A 175 -28.60 -8.30 13.84
N ALA A 176 -28.78 -6.98 13.79
CA ALA A 176 -27.94 -6.08 14.56
C ALA A 176 -27.86 -6.61 16.00
N PRO A 177 -26.67 -6.69 16.61
CA PRO A 177 -26.56 -6.90 18.05
C PRO A 177 -27.42 -5.86 18.78
N ARG A 178 -28.11 -6.32 19.84
CA ARG A 178 -29.03 -5.50 20.64
C ARG A 178 -28.46 -4.11 20.94
N GLU A 179 -29.32 -3.11 20.76
CA GLU A 179 -29.13 -1.72 21.20
C GLU A 179 -28.42 -1.66 22.57
N ALA A 180 -27.16 -1.23 22.56
CA ALA A 180 -26.51 -0.75 23.77
C ALA A 180 -27.09 0.65 24.05
N ASN A 181 -27.70 0.78 25.23
CA ASN A 181 -28.38 2.00 25.69
C ASN A 181 -27.54 3.26 25.48
N GLU A 182 -28.22 4.32 25.04
CA GLU A 182 -27.73 5.69 25.00
C GLU A 182 -27.30 6.14 26.41
N ASN A 183 -26.04 6.56 26.56
CA ASN A 183 -25.62 7.47 27.63
C ASN A 183 -24.81 8.63 26.99
N PRO A 184 -25.12 9.91 27.28
CA PRO A 184 -24.51 11.07 26.64
C PRO A 184 -23.29 11.61 27.39
N ASP A 185 -22.46 10.73 27.93
CA ASP A 185 -21.12 11.06 28.38
C ASP A 185 -20.17 10.45 27.35
N ILE A 186 -19.14 11.20 26.92
CA ILE A 186 -18.02 10.64 26.15
C ILE A 186 -17.66 9.32 26.83
N PRO A 187 -17.84 8.16 26.19
CA PRO A 187 -17.40 6.93 26.80
C PRO A 187 -15.92 7.13 27.06
N ASP A 188 -15.51 7.09 28.33
CA ASP A 188 -14.16 6.63 28.64
C ASP A 188 -13.96 5.44 27.72
N ASP A 189 -12.98 5.56 26.82
CA ASP A 189 -12.55 4.51 25.91
C ASP A 189 -12.63 3.21 26.70
N PRO A 190 -13.59 2.30 26.41
CA PRO A 190 -13.68 1.06 27.14
C PRO A 190 -12.41 0.32 26.78
N ALA A 191 -11.40 0.52 27.64
CA ALA A 191 -10.00 0.29 27.38
C ALA A 191 -9.86 -0.88 26.44
N VAL A 192 -9.51 -0.59 25.16
CA VAL A 192 -9.30 -1.54 24.06
C VAL A 192 -9.31 -2.95 24.64
N GLU A 193 -10.50 -3.57 24.75
CA GLU A 193 -10.59 -4.85 25.47
C GLU A 193 -9.66 -5.77 24.70
N ASN A 194 -8.50 -6.05 25.32
CA ASN A 194 -7.32 -6.58 24.64
C ASN A 194 -7.77 -7.55 23.56
N PHE A 195 -7.60 -7.16 22.29
CA PHE A 195 -7.80 -8.02 21.13
C PHE A 195 -7.44 -9.46 21.52
N ALA A 196 -8.47 -10.31 21.61
CA ALA A 196 -8.31 -11.63 22.20
C ALA A 196 -7.27 -12.41 21.38
N GLY A 197 -6.18 -12.87 22.01
CA GLY A 197 -5.11 -13.59 21.31
C GLY A 197 -3.84 -12.76 21.06
N GLY A 198 -3.89 -11.45 21.29
CA GLY A 198 -2.70 -10.60 21.30
C GLY A 198 -2.29 -10.01 19.96
N GLU A 199 -3.13 -10.04 18.92
CA GLU A 199 -3.05 -9.06 17.82
C GLU A 199 -3.44 -7.67 18.33
N CYS A 200 -3.05 -6.57 17.68
CA CYS A 200 -3.45 -5.21 18.11
C CYS A 200 -4.17 -4.41 17.03
N LYS A 201 -4.39 -5.03 15.87
CA LYS A 201 -4.78 -4.37 14.63
C LYS A 201 -5.62 -5.32 13.79
N ILE A 202 -6.52 -4.75 13.00
CA ILE A 202 -7.24 -5.50 11.98
C ILE A 202 -6.26 -5.79 10.82
N ARG A 203 -6.12 -7.05 10.44
CA ARG A 203 -5.10 -7.49 9.48
C ARG A 203 -5.68 -7.57 8.07
N VAL A 204 -5.01 -6.95 7.09
CA VAL A 204 -5.52 -6.85 5.72
C VAL A 204 -4.62 -7.63 4.75
N LEU A 205 -5.22 -8.50 3.95
CA LEU A 205 -4.58 -9.07 2.76
C LEU A 205 -4.92 -8.20 1.56
N VAL A 206 -3.90 -7.76 0.83
CA VAL A 206 -4.05 -7.02 -0.41
C VAL A 206 -3.53 -7.87 -1.57
N ALA A 207 -4.42 -8.34 -2.43
CA ALA A 207 -4.06 -8.97 -3.68
C ALA A 207 -4.01 -7.91 -4.79
N TYR A 208 -3.13 -8.06 -5.78
CA TYR A 208 -3.10 -7.22 -6.96
C TYR A 208 -2.91 -8.06 -8.23
N THR A 209 -3.55 -7.68 -9.32
CA THR A 209 -3.50 -8.47 -10.57
C THR A 209 -2.15 -8.31 -11.29
N ASN A 210 -1.85 -9.21 -12.22
CA ASN A 210 -0.71 -9.08 -13.14
C ASN A 210 -0.70 -7.71 -13.88
N ALA A 211 -1.89 -7.15 -14.16
CA ALA A 211 -2.01 -5.86 -14.84
C ALA A 211 -1.57 -4.70 -13.92
N VAL A 212 -1.92 -4.77 -12.63
CA VAL A 212 -1.45 -3.79 -11.63
C VAL A 212 0.06 -3.87 -11.42
N ASP A 213 0.64 -5.08 -11.33
CA ASP A 213 2.09 -5.24 -11.23
C ASP A 213 2.83 -4.61 -12.42
N ALA A 214 2.29 -4.77 -13.64
CA ALA A 214 2.85 -4.17 -14.84
C ALA A 214 2.67 -2.64 -14.90
N ALA A 215 1.67 -2.09 -14.19
CA ALA A 215 1.27 -0.69 -14.20
C ALA A 215 1.94 0.17 -13.11
N ALA A 216 2.33 -0.42 -11.99
CA ALA A 216 2.89 0.29 -10.85
C ALA A 216 4.41 0.04 -10.69
N ALA A 217 5.21 1.11 -10.60
CA ALA A 217 6.65 0.98 -10.37
C ALA A 217 6.96 0.41 -8.96
N ASP A 218 6.16 0.79 -7.96
CA ASP A 218 6.27 0.33 -6.57
C ASP A 218 4.87 0.19 -5.93
N ILE A 219 4.22 -0.94 -6.23
CA ILE A 219 2.88 -1.24 -5.73
C ILE A 219 2.84 -1.36 -4.19
N LEU A 220 3.88 -1.90 -3.56
CA LEU A 220 3.93 -2.02 -2.09
C LEU A 220 3.92 -0.65 -1.41
N SER A 221 4.67 0.33 -1.92
CA SER A 221 4.64 1.69 -1.36
C SER A 221 3.27 2.36 -1.55
N THR A 222 2.53 1.98 -2.59
CA THR A 222 1.13 2.43 -2.78
C THR A 222 0.18 1.78 -1.77
N ILE A 223 0.33 0.47 -1.53
CA ILE A 223 -0.45 -0.25 -0.51
C ILE A 223 -0.20 0.32 0.88
N GLU A 224 1.06 0.53 1.25
CA GLU A 224 1.44 1.12 2.55
C GLU A 224 0.86 2.53 2.69
N LEU A 225 0.90 3.36 1.64
CA LEU A 225 0.28 4.69 1.66
C LEU A 225 -1.23 4.60 1.97
N TYR A 226 -1.95 3.66 1.36
CA TYR A 226 -3.38 3.50 1.64
C TYR A 226 -3.69 2.96 3.04
N ILE A 227 -2.85 2.06 3.58
CA ILE A 227 -2.92 1.63 4.98
C ILE A 227 -2.73 2.84 5.91
N GLU A 228 -1.74 3.69 5.64
CA GLU A 228 -1.50 4.91 6.42
C GLU A 228 -2.66 5.91 6.36
N GLN A 229 -3.26 6.09 5.19
CA GLN A 229 -4.39 7.01 5.02
C GLN A 229 -5.63 6.53 5.78
N TYR A 230 -5.90 5.21 5.78
CA TYR A 230 -6.96 4.65 6.62
C TYR A 230 -6.68 4.90 8.12
N ASN A 231 -5.46 4.63 8.57
CA ASN A 231 -5.08 4.82 9.97
C ASN A 231 -5.13 6.31 10.38
N ASP A 232 -4.74 7.22 9.50
CA ASP A 232 -4.88 8.66 9.75
C ASP A 232 -6.36 9.07 9.80
N ALA A 233 -7.23 8.50 8.96
CA ALA A 233 -8.66 8.74 9.05
C ALA A 233 -9.25 8.28 10.38
N ASN A 234 -8.83 7.11 10.88
CA ASN A 234 -9.19 6.64 12.22
C ASN A 234 -8.73 7.61 13.31
N ALA A 235 -7.46 7.98 13.30
CA ALA A 235 -6.87 8.89 14.30
C ALA A 235 -7.55 10.27 14.28
N ASN A 236 -7.73 10.86 13.08
CA ASN A 236 -8.43 12.12 12.86
C ASN A 236 -9.87 12.09 13.39
N SER A 237 -10.51 10.92 13.42
CA SER A 237 -11.93 10.75 13.75
C SER A 237 -12.20 10.16 15.13
N LEU A 238 -11.19 10.08 15.99
CA LEU A 238 -11.28 9.46 17.33
C LEU A 238 -11.79 8.01 17.27
N VAL A 239 -11.22 7.23 16.36
CA VAL A 239 -11.36 5.77 16.27
C VAL A 239 -10.05 5.14 16.73
N GLY A 240 -10.11 4.24 17.71
CA GLY A 240 -8.94 3.77 18.45
C GLY A 240 -8.19 2.59 17.85
N HIS A 241 -8.73 1.90 16.84
CA HIS A 241 -8.04 0.79 16.18
C HIS A 241 -7.24 1.24 14.95
N GLU A 242 -6.29 0.41 14.54
CA GLU A 242 -5.53 0.54 13.30
C GLU A 242 -5.69 -0.73 12.44
N ILE A 243 -5.39 -0.60 11.15
CA ILE A 243 -5.17 -1.73 10.24
C ILE A 243 -3.67 -1.91 9.96
N GLU A 244 -3.28 -3.14 9.59
CA GLU A 244 -1.93 -3.46 9.11
C GLU A 244 -1.93 -4.43 7.94
N LEU A 245 -0.86 -4.40 7.15
CA LEU A 245 -0.68 -5.31 6.02
C LEU A 245 -0.23 -6.70 6.51
N ALA A 246 -1.09 -7.69 6.32
CA ALA A 246 -0.80 -9.10 6.58
C ALA A 246 -0.06 -9.76 5.42
N ARG A 247 -0.50 -9.48 4.20
CA ARG A 247 0.03 -10.06 2.96
C ARG A 247 -0.25 -9.11 1.79
N ALA A 248 0.75 -8.80 0.98
CA ALA A 248 0.58 -8.19 -0.34
C ALA A 248 1.04 -9.18 -1.41
N VAL A 249 0.16 -9.63 -2.31
CA VAL A 249 0.43 -10.76 -3.24
C VAL A 249 -0.03 -10.49 -4.67
N GLU A 250 0.79 -10.85 -5.67
CA GLU A 250 0.38 -10.86 -7.07
C GLU A 250 -0.52 -12.09 -7.33
N VAL A 251 -1.72 -11.88 -7.84
CA VAL A 251 -2.60 -12.95 -8.30
C VAL A 251 -2.51 -13.08 -9.82
N ASN A 252 -2.29 -14.32 -10.28
CA ASN A 252 -2.30 -14.65 -11.69
C ASN A 252 -3.73 -14.62 -12.23
N TYR A 253 -4.20 -13.41 -12.53
CA TYR A 253 -5.56 -13.13 -12.90
C TYR A 253 -5.62 -12.12 -14.04
N ALA A 254 -6.47 -12.41 -15.02
CA ALA A 254 -6.81 -11.49 -16.09
C ALA A 254 -8.13 -10.81 -15.74
N GLU A 255 -8.10 -9.49 -15.61
CA GLU A 255 -9.27 -8.66 -15.27
C GLU A 255 -10.40 -8.85 -16.31
N SER A 256 -11.63 -8.97 -15.80
CA SER A 256 -12.81 -9.28 -16.61
C SER A 256 -13.43 -8.01 -17.22
N PHE A 257 -13.26 -6.86 -16.55
CA PHE A 257 -13.85 -5.57 -16.94
C PHE A 257 -15.38 -5.59 -17.12
N SER A 258 -16.07 -6.51 -16.44
CA SER A 258 -17.51 -6.77 -16.62
C SER A 258 -18.26 -6.83 -15.30
N GLY A 259 -19.55 -6.49 -15.33
CA GLY A 259 -20.49 -6.66 -14.21
C GLY A 259 -21.28 -7.97 -14.29
N ALA A 260 -21.76 -8.45 -13.15
CA ALA A 260 -22.68 -9.58 -13.01
C ALA A 260 -23.65 -9.39 -11.84
N THR A 261 -24.63 -10.28 -11.74
CA THR A 261 -25.58 -10.29 -10.62
C THR A 261 -24.91 -10.76 -9.33
N HIS A 262 -25.14 -10.04 -8.23
CA HIS A 262 -24.64 -10.41 -6.92
C HIS A 262 -25.26 -11.75 -6.47
N PRO A 263 -24.45 -12.72 -6.01
CA PRO A 263 -24.96 -14.02 -5.58
C PRO A 263 -25.95 -13.94 -4.41
N ASP A 264 -25.72 -12.99 -3.49
CA ASP A 264 -26.52 -12.84 -2.27
C ASP A 264 -27.56 -11.70 -2.38
N HIS A 265 -27.53 -10.88 -3.44
CA HIS A 265 -28.42 -9.72 -3.67
C HIS A 265 -28.95 -9.71 -5.11
N SER A 266 -30.05 -10.42 -5.36
CA SER A 266 -30.54 -10.67 -6.74
C SER A 266 -30.92 -9.41 -7.55
N ASN A 267 -31.10 -8.27 -6.89
CA ASN A 267 -31.36 -6.97 -7.50
C ASN A 267 -30.10 -6.18 -7.85
N TRP A 268 -28.92 -6.63 -7.43
CA TRP A 268 -27.65 -5.97 -7.74
C TRP A 268 -27.07 -6.59 -9.00
N THR A 269 -27.18 -5.92 -10.14
CA THR A 269 -26.90 -6.54 -11.45
C THR A 269 -25.60 -6.09 -12.12
N SER A 270 -24.88 -5.15 -11.51
CA SER A 270 -23.68 -4.52 -12.09
C SER A 270 -22.43 -4.72 -11.22
N VAL A 271 -22.40 -5.79 -10.41
CA VAL A 271 -21.30 -6.07 -9.48
C VAL A 271 -20.07 -6.52 -10.26
N PRO A 272 -18.88 -5.95 -10.02
CA PRO A 272 -17.65 -6.38 -10.70
C PRO A 272 -17.42 -7.88 -10.58
N VAL A 273 -17.30 -8.57 -11.71
CA VAL A 273 -17.01 -10.01 -11.75
C VAL A 273 -15.67 -10.32 -11.06
N ASP A 274 -14.72 -9.40 -11.13
CA ASP A 274 -13.40 -9.53 -10.50
C ASP A 274 -13.50 -9.64 -8.97
N LEU A 275 -14.40 -8.88 -8.32
CA LEU A 275 -14.69 -9.00 -6.90
C LEU A 275 -15.37 -10.34 -6.58
N LEU A 276 -16.37 -10.74 -7.38
CA LEU A 276 -17.10 -11.99 -7.15
C LEU A 276 -16.17 -13.22 -7.23
N ARG A 277 -15.23 -13.21 -8.17
CA ARG A 277 -14.17 -14.23 -8.29
C ARG A 277 -13.20 -14.19 -7.13
N PHE A 278 -12.79 -12.99 -6.71
CA PHE A 278 -11.89 -12.83 -5.56
C PHE A 278 -12.50 -13.33 -4.24
N GLN A 279 -13.82 -13.19 -4.08
CA GLN A 279 -14.54 -13.68 -2.90
C GLN A 279 -14.79 -15.19 -2.96
N ASN A 280 -14.96 -15.79 -4.15
CA ASN A 280 -15.36 -17.19 -4.27
C ASN A 280 -14.16 -18.13 -4.10
N PRO A 281 -14.17 -19.07 -3.13
CA PRO A 281 -13.01 -19.91 -2.84
C PRO A 281 -12.82 -21.10 -3.80
N SER A 282 -13.66 -21.24 -4.82
CA SER A 282 -13.76 -22.50 -5.58
C SER A 282 -14.28 -22.35 -7.01
N ASP A 283 -14.18 -21.15 -7.61
CA ASP A 283 -14.60 -20.93 -8.99
C ASP A 283 -13.46 -21.09 -10.01
N GLY A 284 -12.25 -21.42 -9.53
CA GLY A 284 -11.06 -21.60 -10.34
C GLY A 284 -10.28 -20.32 -10.56
N PHE A 285 -10.69 -19.19 -9.97
CA PHE A 285 -9.99 -17.91 -10.05
C PHE A 285 -9.54 -17.48 -8.66
N MET A 286 -8.24 -17.24 -8.49
CA MET A 286 -7.67 -16.69 -7.24
C MET A 286 -7.98 -17.53 -5.98
N ASP A 287 -8.44 -18.78 -6.11
CA ASP A 287 -8.82 -19.67 -4.98
C ASP A 287 -7.71 -19.78 -3.90
N ASN A 288 -6.44 -19.65 -4.30
CA ASN A 288 -5.29 -19.70 -3.39
C ASN A 288 -5.30 -18.57 -2.35
N VAL A 289 -5.95 -17.43 -2.63
CA VAL A 289 -6.07 -16.28 -1.72
C VAL A 289 -6.69 -16.69 -0.40
N HIS A 290 -7.66 -17.61 -0.38
CA HIS A 290 -8.31 -18.04 0.85
C HIS A 290 -7.37 -18.82 1.77
N SER A 291 -6.44 -19.60 1.20
CA SER A 291 -5.42 -20.27 1.99
C SER A 291 -4.41 -19.27 2.55
N LEU A 292 -4.02 -18.26 1.76
CA LEU A 292 -3.16 -17.17 2.22
C LEU A 292 -3.83 -16.35 3.33
N ARG A 293 -5.11 -16.01 3.18
CA ARG A 293 -5.92 -15.31 4.18
C ARG A 293 -5.87 -16.04 5.53
N ASN A 294 -6.04 -17.36 5.52
CA ASN A 294 -5.98 -18.19 6.72
C ASN A 294 -4.56 -18.32 7.28
N LEU A 295 -3.52 -18.32 6.45
CA LEU A 295 -2.14 -18.42 6.94
C LEU A 295 -1.65 -17.10 7.55
N TYR A 296 -2.05 -15.96 7.00
CA TYR A 296 -1.57 -14.65 7.42
C TYR A 296 -2.52 -13.93 8.39
N ASP A 297 -3.57 -14.64 8.82
CA ASP A 297 -4.64 -14.18 9.71
C ASP A 297 -5.25 -12.86 9.22
N ALA A 298 -5.58 -12.77 7.92
CA ALA A 298 -6.15 -11.56 7.35
C ALA A 298 -7.68 -11.49 7.56
N ASP A 299 -8.12 -10.52 8.35
CA ASP A 299 -9.51 -10.25 8.66
C ASP A 299 -10.28 -9.73 7.45
N MET A 300 -9.68 -8.84 6.67
CA MET A 300 -10.28 -8.27 5.46
C MET A 300 -9.37 -8.51 4.24
N CYS A 301 -9.97 -8.55 3.05
CA CYS A 301 -9.26 -8.80 1.80
C CYS A 301 -9.60 -7.74 0.74
N VAL A 302 -8.58 -7.19 0.10
CA VAL A 302 -8.71 -6.18 -0.96
C VAL A 302 -8.07 -6.68 -2.24
N LEU A 303 -8.78 -6.62 -3.37
CA LEU A 303 -8.19 -6.82 -4.71
C LEU A 303 -7.92 -5.47 -5.37
N MET A 304 -6.68 -5.21 -5.77
CA MET A 304 -6.34 -4.08 -6.62
C MET A 304 -6.37 -4.48 -8.09
N THR A 305 -7.12 -3.73 -8.89
CA THR A 305 -7.24 -3.90 -10.35
C THR A 305 -6.85 -2.62 -11.09
N THR A 306 -6.68 -2.69 -12.40
CA THR A 306 -6.49 -1.52 -13.27
C THR A 306 -7.81 -0.93 -13.76
N ASN A 307 -8.88 -1.73 -13.77
CA ASN A 307 -10.24 -1.30 -14.07
C ASN A 307 -11.22 -2.24 -13.36
N LEU A 308 -12.31 -1.69 -12.85
CA LEU A 308 -13.33 -2.42 -12.10
C LEU A 308 -14.73 -2.22 -12.71
N ALA A 309 -14.85 -2.40 -14.02
CA ALA A 309 -16.10 -2.29 -14.79
C ALA A 309 -16.79 -0.91 -14.67
N GLY A 310 -16.00 0.16 -14.65
CA GLY A 310 -16.47 1.54 -14.50
C GLY A 310 -16.53 2.03 -13.05
N TRP A 311 -16.39 1.11 -12.08
CA TRP A 311 -16.17 1.46 -10.69
C TRP A 311 -14.69 1.74 -10.42
N GLY A 312 -14.43 2.64 -9.49
CA GLY A 312 -13.18 2.89 -8.81
C GLY A 312 -12.99 2.03 -7.56
N GLY A 313 -14.08 1.54 -6.95
CA GLY A 313 -14.07 0.60 -5.83
C GLY A 313 -15.43 -0.08 -5.65
N TYR A 314 -15.45 -1.26 -5.06
CA TYR A 314 -16.67 -2.02 -4.78
C TYR A 314 -16.44 -2.96 -3.59
N ALA A 315 -17.26 -2.84 -2.54
CA ALA A 315 -17.26 -3.76 -1.40
C ALA A 315 -18.25 -4.91 -1.61
N TYR A 316 -18.04 -6.06 -0.97
CA TYR A 316 -18.97 -7.17 -1.14
C TYR A 316 -20.36 -6.88 -0.53
N ASP A 317 -20.38 -6.33 0.68
CA ASP A 317 -21.59 -5.95 1.42
C ASP A 317 -21.27 -4.95 2.54
N TYR A 318 -22.30 -4.48 3.24
CA TYR A 318 -22.18 -3.77 4.51
C TYR A 318 -22.05 -4.75 5.67
N ALA A 319 -20.99 -4.61 6.48
CA ALA A 319 -20.70 -5.50 7.61
C ALA A 319 -20.86 -7.00 7.30
N PRO A 320 -20.30 -7.51 6.18
CA PRO A 320 -20.50 -8.89 5.76
C PRO A 320 -19.87 -9.87 6.77
N PRO A 321 -20.36 -11.12 6.86
CA PRO A 321 -19.67 -12.14 7.66
C PRO A 321 -18.24 -12.38 7.15
N ALA A 322 -17.39 -12.98 7.98
CA ALA A 322 -15.96 -13.21 7.66
C ALA A 322 -15.73 -13.80 6.26
N SER A 323 -16.52 -14.79 5.83
CA SER A 323 -16.42 -15.43 4.51
C SER A 323 -16.67 -14.50 3.32
N LYS A 324 -17.24 -13.32 3.56
CA LYS A 324 -17.66 -12.31 2.59
C LYS A 324 -16.96 -10.95 2.80
N SER A 325 -16.02 -10.83 3.74
CA SER A 325 -15.24 -9.60 3.99
C SER A 325 -14.16 -9.38 2.92
N PHE A 326 -14.61 -8.98 1.73
CA PHE A 326 -13.82 -8.76 0.53
C PHE A 326 -14.26 -7.46 -0.17
N CYS A 327 -13.31 -6.70 -0.72
CA CYS A 327 -13.60 -5.60 -1.62
C CYS A 327 -12.57 -5.54 -2.76
N ALA A 328 -12.85 -4.74 -3.78
CA ALA A 328 -11.95 -4.48 -4.89
C ALA A 328 -11.83 -2.98 -5.15
N VAL A 329 -10.66 -2.52 -5.58
CA VAL A 329 -10.37 -1.11 -5.88
C VAL A 329 -9.50 -0.97 -7.12
N VAL A 330 -9.66 0.13 -7.85
CA VAL A 330 -8.70 0.52 -8.89
C VAL A 330 -7.47 1.13 -8.20
N TRP A 331 -6.29 0.56 -8.47
CA TRP A 331 -5.07 0.85 -7.72
C TRP A 331 -4.66 2.34 -7.73
N ASN A 332 -5.01 3.07 -8.79
CA ASN A 332 -4.70 4.48 -9.00
C ASN A 332 -5.96 5.33 -9.28
N ASN A 333 -7.10 5.01 -8.66
CA ASN A 333 -8.42 5.62 -8.93
C ASN A 333 -8.52 7.17 -8.78
N GLY A 334 -7.43 7.87 -8.48
CA GLY A 334 -7.43 9.33 -8.39
C GLY A 334 -8.19 9.90 -7.18
N ILE A 335 -8.68 9.06 -6.28
CA ILE A 335 -9.19 9.45 -4.95
C ILE A 335 -8.41 8.63 -3.92
N PRO A 336 -7.55 9.26 -3.10
CA PRO A 336 -6.68 8.54 -2.18
C PRO A 336 -7.45 7.67 -1.15
N GLN A 337 -8.71 8.00 -0.89
CA GLN A 337 -9.53 7.38 0.14
C GLN A 337 -10.42 6.25 -0.37
N THR A 338 -10.41 5.87 -1.66
CA THR A 338 -11.23 4.74 -2.15
C THR A 338 -10.90 3.44 -1.41
N PHE A 339 -9.62 3.16 -1.15
CA PHE A 339 -9.23 2.02 -0.34
C PHE A 339 -9.88 2.05 1.06
N ALA A 340 -9.86 3.21 1.71
CA ALA A 340 -10.48 3.35 3.03
C ALA A 340 -12.01 3.25 2.96
N HIS A 341 -12.62 3.85 1.95
CA HIS A 341 -14.06 3.82 1.70
C HIS A 341 -14.59 2.38 1.62
N GLU A 342 -13.95 1.54 0.81
CA GLU A 342 -14.39 0.14 0.67
C GLU A 342 -14.21 -0.67 1.95
N LEU A 343 -13.12 -0.44 2.71
CA LEU A 343 -12.97 -1.06 4.03
C LEU A 343 -14.01 -0.52 5.04
N GLY A 344 -14.42 0.74 4.90
CA GLY A 344 -15.52 1.33 5.66
C GLY A 344 -16.84 0.58 5.45
N HIS A 345 -17.17 0.21 4.21
CA HIS A 345 -18.33 -0.66 3.93
C HIS A 345 -18.22 -2.01 4.64
N LEU A 346 -17.03 -2.63 4.65
CA LEU A 346 -16.83 -3.89 5.37
C LEU A 346 -17.02 -3.74 6.89
N LEU A 347 -16.84 -2.53 7.45
CA LEU A 347 -17.20 -2.16 8.83
C LEU A 347 -18.68 -1.82 9.04
N GLY A 348 -19.47 -1.73 7.97
CA GLY A 348 -20.88 -1.34 8.02
C GLY A 348 -21.11 0.16 7.91
N MET A 349 -20.15 0.93 7.40
CA MET A 349 -20.34 2.34 7.08
C MET A 349 -21.07 2.48 5.75
N HIS A 350 -22.01 3.42 5.69
CA HIS A 350 -22.80 3.68 4.50
C HIS A 350 -22.42 5.02 3.88
N HIS A 351 -22.86 5.18 2.63
CA HIS A 351 -22.78 6.45 1.92
C HIS A 351 -23.51 7.57 2.68
N ASP A 352 -23.25 8.82 2.27
CA ASP A 352 -24.03 9.95 2.75
C ASP A 352 -25.53 9.82 2.40
N THR A 353 -26.36 10.62 3.06
CA THR A 353 -27.82 10.53 2.95
C THR A 353 -28.40 10.92 1.59
N PHE A 354 -27.61 11.57 0.72
CA PHE A 354 -28.07 11.89 -0.64
C PHE A 354 -28.04 10.64 -1.52
N VAL A 355 -27.08 9.75 -1.30
CA VAL A 355 -26.90 8.50 -2.05
C VAL A 355 -27.63 7.33 -1.38
N ASP A 356 -27.57 7.25 -0.05
CA ASP A 356 -28.27 6.24 0.73
C ASP A 356 -29.37 6.88 1.59
N GLY A 357 -30.62 6.72 1.16
CA GLY A 357 -31.80 7.25 1.86
C GLY A 357 -32.28 6.42 3.06
N SER A 358 -31.53 5.39 3.48
CA SER A 358 -31.83 4.64 4.69
C SER A 358 -31.68 5.50 5.96
N SER A 359 -32.19 5.02 7.09
CA SER A 359 -32.24 5.78 8.34
C SER A 359 -31.30 5.21 9.39
N GLY A 360 -30.39 6.03 9.90
CA GLY A 360 -29.53 5.70 11.02
C GLY A 360 -28.31 6.60 11.05
N TYR A 361 -27.40 6.37 12.00
CA TYR A 361 -26.20 7.20 12.17
C TYR A 361 -25.02 6.80 11.29
N TYR A 362 -25.19 5.81 10.43
CA TYR A 362 -24.11 5.11 9.74
C TYR A 362 -23.66 5.80 8.44
N HIS A 363 -24.04 7.05 8.20
CA HIS A 363 -23.76 7.75 6.94
C HIS A 363 -22.52 8.66 6.99
N GLY A 364 -21.91 8.86 5.82
CA GLY A 364 -20.96 9.95 5.61
C GLY A 364 -21.60 11.34 5.74
N TYR A 365 -20.81 12.36 6.02
CA TYR A 365 -21.21 13.76 6.16
C TYR A 365 -20.67 14.67 5.06
N ILE A 366 -21.48 15.65 4.66
CA ILE A 366 -21.13 16.70 3.70
C ILE A 366 -21.41 18.06 4.36
N ASP A 367 -20.42 18.95 4.35
CA ASP A 367 -20.58 20.34 4.80
C ASP A 367 -20.42 21.31 3.63
N LEU A 368 -21.51 22.01 3.33
CA LEU A 368 -21.59 23.05 2.30
C LEU A 368 -21.82 24.45 2.91
N SER A 369 -21.82 24.57 4.23
CA SER A 369 -22.32 25.74 4.95
C SER A 369 -21.25 26.76 5.34
N GLY A 370 -19.96 26.38 5.25
CA GLY A 370 -18.83 27.19 5.69
C GLY A 370 -17.95 27.75 4.58
N PRO A 371 -16.94 28.58 4.93
CA PRO A 371 -15.91 29.06 4.00
C PRO A 371 -14.94 27.94 3.56
N THR A 372 -15.03 26.77 4.19
CA THR A 372 -14.29 25.56 3.86
C THR A 372 -15.30 24.44 3.76
N THR A 373 -15.73 24.14 2.53
CA THR A 373 -16.63 23.04 2.24
C THR A 373 -15.84 21.75 2.10
N PHE A 374 -16.42 20.64 2.53
CA PHE A 374 -15.77 19.32 2.52
C PHE A 374 -16.81 18.20 2.58
N ARG A 375 -16.33 16.98 2.36
CA ARG A 375 -17.09 15.75 2.62
C ARG A 375 -16.21 14.69 3.28
N THR A 376 -16.78 13.87 4.14
CA THR A 376 -16.07 12.75 4.79
C THR A 376 -15.90 11.57 3.82
N ILE A 377 -15.06 10.59 4.17
CA ILE A 377 -14.66 9.50 3.27
C ILE A 377 -15.84 8.77 2.62
N MET A 378 -16.92 8.52 3.37
CA MET A 378 -18.08 7.78 2.85
C MET A 378 -19.01 8.61 1.97
N SER A 379 -18.72 9.90 1.75
CA SER A 379 -19.64 10.82 1.10
C SER A 379 -19.32 11.10 -0.34
N TYR A 380 -20.38 11.23 -1.13
CA TYR A 380 -20.31 11.48 -2.54
C TYR A 380 -20.34 12.98 -2.85
N SER A 381 -19.74 13.39 -3.97
CA SER A 381 -19.76 14.81 -4.37
C SER A 381 -21.08 15.23 -5.02
N ASN A 382 -21.97 14.28 -5.36
CA ASN A 382 -23.22 14.56 -6.07
C ASN A 382 -24.12 15.54 -5.31
N ALA A 383 -24.11 15.49 -3.97
CA ALA A 383 -24.87 16.41 -3.13
C ALA A 383 -24.27 17.82 -3.07
N CYS A 384 -23.03 18.01 -3.52
CA CYS A 384 -22.34 19.30 -3.49
C CYS A 384 -22.73 20.23 -4.63
N GLY A 385 -23.29 19.66 -5.70
CA GLY A 385 -23.68 20.42 -6.90
C GLY A 385 -22.50 21.16 -7.52
N ALA A 386 -22.64 22.47 -7.71
CA ALA A 386 -21.58 23.31 -8.26
C ALA A 386 -20.54 23.77 -7.23
N THR A 387 -20.75 23.47 -5.95
CA THR A 387 -19.84 23.89 -4.88
C THR A 387 -18.77 22.83 -4.69
N PRO A 388 -17.47 23.17 -4.78
CA PRO A 388 -16.43 22.19 -4.49
C PRO A 388 -16.54 21.70 -3.04
N CYS A 389 -16.37 20.42 -2.77
CA CYS A 389 -16.49 19.82 -1.45
C CYS A 389 -15.49 18.66 -1.28
N PRO A 390 -14.19 18.90 -1.38
CA PRO A 390 -13.18 17.84 -1.42
C PRO A 390 -13.33 16.85 -0.26
N VAL A 391 -13.02 15.58 -0.56
CA VAL A 391 -12.98 14.54 0.47
C VAL A 391 -11.82 14.81 1.43
N ILE A 392 -12.10 14.68 2.72
CA ILE A 392 -11.10 14.79 3.80
C ILE A 392 -10.86 13.42 4.43
N ASP A 393 -9.66 13.20 4.98
CA ASP A 393 -9.28 11.95 5.67
C ASP A 393 -9.94 11.87 7.06
N TYR A 394 -11.27 11.87 7.08
CA TYR A 394 -12.11 11.77 8.27
C TYR A 394 -13.32 10.88 7.99
N TRP A 395 -13.70 10.09 8.99
CA TRP A 395 -15.03 9.53 9.14
C TRP A 395 -15.97 10.58 9.72
N SER A 396 -17.26 10.47 9.42
CA SER A 396 -18.24 11.36 10.04
C SER A 396 -18.29 11.16 11.56
N ASN A 397 -18.21 12.26 12.31
CA ASN A 397 -18.22 12.24 13.78
C ASN A 397 -18.73 13.60 14.34
N PRO A 398 -19.81 13.62 15.14
CA PRO A 398 -20.35 14.86 15.72
C PRO A 398 -19.45 15.57 16.74
N TYR A 399 -18.38 14.92 17.20
CA TYR A 399 -17.48 15.44 18.24
C TYR A 399 -16.11 15.85 17.71
N VAL A 400 -15.91 15.77 16.39
CA VAL A 400 -14.65 16.12 15.72
C VAL A 400 -14.90 17.32 14.81
N TYR A 401 -13.90 18.20 14.74
CA TYR A 401 -13.96 19.42 13.94
C TYR A 401 -12.85 19.43 12.89
N TYR A 402 -13.21 19.78 11.66
CA TYR A 402 -12.28 20.07 10.58
C TYR A 402 -12.26 21.59 10.32
N PHE A 403 -11.14 22.23 10.64
CA PHE A 403 -10.97 23.69 10.60
C PHE A 403 -12.13 24.48 11.25
N GLY A 404 -12.63 23.97 12.38
CA GLY A 404 -13.69 24.59 13.17
C GLY A 404 -15.13 24.20 12.78
N ASN A 405 -15.32 23.40 11.74
CA ASN A 405 -16.64 22.88 11.35
C ASN A 405 -16.78 21.43 11.81
N VAL A 406 -17.94 21.06 12.35
CA VAL A 406 -18.20 19.68 12.81
C VAL A 406 -18.16 18.71 11.63
N THR A 407 -17.65 17.50 11.81
CA THR A 407 -17.58 16.50 10.74
C THR A 407 -18.76 15.52 10.72
N GLY A 408 -19.83 15.78 11.47
CA GLY A 408 -20.97 14.88 11.52
C GLY A 408 -22.10 15.30 12.45
N SER A 409 -23.02 14.36 12.71
CA SER A 409 -24.18 14.54 13.57
C SER A 409 -24.50 13.24 14.30
N THR A 410 -25.06 13.31 15.51
CA THR A 410 -25.27 12.14 16.37
C THR A 410 -26.24 11.11 15.78
N SER A 411 -27.34 11.57 15.18
CA SER A 411 -28.41 10.69 14.68
C SER A 411 -28.18 10.13 13.29
N THR A 412 -27.37 10.81 12.47
CA THR A 412 -27.34 10.58 11.02
C THR A 412 -25.94 10.35 10.47
N HIS A 413 -24.94 11.07 10.98
CA HIS A 413 -23.62 11.11 10.37
C HIS A 413 -22.52 10.83 11.41
N ASN A 414 -22.35 9.55 11.76
CA ASN A 414 -21.42 9.08 12.79
C ASN A 414 -20.80 7.72 12.42
N ASN A 415 -20.09 7.66 11.30
CA ASN A 415 -19.29 6.51 10.90
C ASN A 415 -18.24 6.13 11.94
N ALA A 416 -17.69 7.10 12.69
CA ALA A 416 -16.75 6.81 13.77
C ALA A 416 -17.37 5.92 14.85
N ARG A 417 -18.67 6.09 15.15
CA ARG A 417 -19.41 5.18 16.04
C ARG A 417 -19.56 3.79 15.43
N VAL A 418 -19.94 3.68 14.16
CA VAL A 418 -20.04 2.39 13.46
C VAL A 418 -18.72 1.63 13.55
N SER A 419 -17.59 2.32 13.32
CA SER A 419 -16.25 1.76 13.41
C SER A 419 -15.96 1.12 14.77
N ARG A 420 -16.21 1.84 15.87
CA ARG A 420 -16.01 1.36 17.24
C ARG A 420 -16.95 0.22 17.64
N GLU A 421 -18.13 0.13 17.03
CA GLU A 421 -19.09 -0.94 17.31
C GLU A 421 -18.76 -2.25 16.56
N HIS A 422 -17.98 -2.19 15.46
CA HIS A 422 -17.71 -3.36 14.62
C HIS A 422 -16.23 -3.80 14.61
N ASP A 423 -15.30 -2.97 15.05
CA ASP A 423 -13.85 -3.28 15.00
C ASP A 423 -13.47 -4.59 15.70
N HIS A 424 -13.98 -4.81 16.90
CA HIS A 424 -13.74 -6.01 17.70
C HIS A 424 -14.41 -7.27 17.12
N ILE A 425 -15.37 -7.10 16.22
CA ILE A 425 -16.02 -8.19 15.47
C ILE A 425 -15.12 -8.55 14.28
N ILE A 426 -14.69 -7.55 13.51
CA ILE A 426 -13.85 -7.76 12.33
C ILE A 426 -12.47 -8.30 12.69
N ALA A 427 -11.84 -7.78 13.75
CA ALA A 427 -10.55 -8.26 14.26
C ALA A 427 -10.57 -9.71 14.78
N LYS A 428 -11.71 -10.41 14.66
CA LYS A 428 -11.88 -11.84 15.00
C LYS A 428 -12.33 -12.66 13.79
N TYR A 429 -12.34 -12.09 12.59
CA TYR A 429 -12.66 -12.82 11.36
C TYR A 429 -11.60 -13.87 11.07
N GLN A 430 -10.34 -13.57 11.38
CA GLN A 430 -9.31 -14.57 11.55
C GLN A 430 -8.86 -14.55 13.02
N ASN A 431 -8.86 -15.71 13.66
CA ASN A 431 -8.35 -15.80 15.03
C ASN A 431 -6.83 -15.93 14.97
N THR A 432 -6.13 -15.02 15.63
CA THR A 432 -4.70 -15.15 15.87
C THR A 432 -4.36 -16.53 16.42
N VAL A 433 -3.49 -17.26 15.74
CA VAL A 433 -3.06 -18.57 16.27
C VAL A 433 -2.02 -18.36 17.36
N VAL A 434 -2.32 -18.81 18.58
CA VAL A 434 -1.40 -18.70 19.73
C VAL A 434 -0.05 -19.38 19.44
N ASN A 435 -0.09 -20.62 18.94
CA ASN A 435 1.11 -21.36 18.53
C ASN A 435 0.99 -21.66 17.04
N LYS A 436 1.47 -20.72 16.21
CA LYS A 436 1.27 -20.75 14.78
C LYS A 436 2.25 -21.68 14.11
N LYS A 437 1.71 -22.57 13.28
CA LYS A 437 2.50 -23.35 12.32
C LYS A 437 2.38 -22.70 10.97
N VAL A 438 3.51 -22.46 10.32
CA VAL A 438 3.48 -22.05 8.92
C VAL A 438 3.21 -23.31 8.10
N PHE A 439 1.97 -23.43 7.63
CA PHE A 439 1.41 -24.66 7.10
C PHE A 439 1.21 -24.62 5.58
N LEU A 440 1.70 -23.63 4.84
CA LEU A 440 1.61 -23.63 3.38
C LEU A 440 3.01 -23.63 2.77
N ASN A 441 3.12 -24.26 1.60
CA ASN A 441 4.20 -23.89 0.70
C ASN A 441 3.83 -22.53 0.11
N ASP A 442 4.67 -21.53 0.33
CA ASP A 442 4.44 -20.18 -0.19
C ASP A 442 5.73 -19.61 -0.78
N GLN A 443 5.60 -18.84 -1.85
CA GLN A 443 6.72 -18.16 -2.50
C GLN A 443 6.38 -16.67 -2.50
N ILE A 444 7.10 -15.90 -1.69
CA ILE A 444 6.91 -14.46 -1.56
C ILE A 444 7.85 -13.81 -2.56
N ARG A 445 7.27 -13.23 -3.62
CA ARG A 445 8.00 -12.74 -4.80
C ARG A 445 8.48 -11.30 -4.63
N VAL A 446 9.25 -10.84 -5.61
CA VAL A 446 9.58 -9.42 -5.76
C VAL A 446 8.29 -8.58 -5.69
N ARG A 447 8.34 -7.44 -4.98
CA ARG A 447 7.17 -6.57 -4.72
C ARG A 447 6.03 -7.24 -3.95
N GLU A 448 6.28 -8.36 -3.29
CA GLU A 448 5.35 -8.95 -2.34
C GLU A 448 5.81 -8.75 -0.89
N SER A 449 4.84 -8.79 0.02
CA SER A 449 5.07 -8.72 1.46
C SER A 449 4.29 -9.82 2.17
N ALA A 450 4.86 -10.41 3.21
CA ALA A 450 4.17 -11.38 4.06
C ALA A 450 4.57 -11.24 5.53
N THR A 451 3.58 -11.04 6.39
CA THR A 451 3.76 -10.91 7.85
C THR A 451 3.05 -12.06 8.54
N VAL A 452 3.80 -12.92 9.21
CA VAL A 452 3.26 -13.96 10.08
C VAL A 452 3.29 -13.47 11.52
N PHE A 453 2.14 -13.42 12.15
CA PHE A 453 1.99 -13.09 13.56
C PHE A 453 1.47 -14.30 14.34
N ALA A 454 1.93 -14.46 15.59
CA ALA A 454 1.42 -15.47 16.51
C ALA A 454 1.42 -14.98 17.96
N GLY A 455 0.41 -15.41 18.73
CA GLY A 455 0.27 -14.99 20.13
C GLY A 455 1.41 -15.45 21.05
N ASN A 456 2.10 -16.55 20.75
CA ASN A 456 3.24 -17.06 21.53
C ASN A 456 4.39 -17.52 20.64
N THR A 457 4.15 -18.48 19.74
CA THR A 457 5.24 -19.13 18.99
C THR A 457 4.91 -19.22 17.51
N ILE A 458 5.92 -19.03 16.66
CA ILE A 458 5.87 -19.42 15.24
C ILE A 458 6.82 -20.59 15.03
N THR A 459 6.36 -21.61 14.30
CA THR A 459 7.22 -22.71 13.85
C THR A 459 6.94 -23.01 12.39
N THR A 460 7.96 -23.03 11.53
CA THR A 460 7.79 -23.57 10.17
C THR A 460 7.63 -25.09 10.25
N ASP A 461 6.70 -25.69 9.51
CA ASP A 461 6.30 -27.09 9.70
C ASP A 461 7.10 -28.12 8.86
N GLY A 462 8.18 -27.69 8.21
CA GLY A 462 8.93 -28.49 7.23
C GLY A 462 8.53 -28.23 5.77
N ARG A 463 7.49 -27.43 5.53
CA ARG A 463 7.13 -26.93 4.19
C ARG A 463 8.10 -25.87 3.69
N THR A 464 8.08 -25.67 2.38
CA THR A 464 8.95 -24.71 1.71
C THR A 464 8.29 -23.33 1.70
N VAL A 465 8.86 -22.41 2.48
CA VAL A 465 8.52 -20.98 2.40
C VAL A 465 9.75 -20.24 1.92
N THR A 466 9.65 -19.63 0.74
CA THR A 466 10.76 -18.91 0.12
C THR A 466 10.39 -17.45 -0.02
N TYR A 467 11.20 -16.58 0.58
CA TYR A 467 11.23 -15.16 0.26
C TYR A 467 12.29 -14.93 -0.81
N HIS A 468 11.87 -14.38 -1.95
CA HIS A 468 12.74 -14.09 -3.09
C HIS A 468 13.38 -12.71 -2.98
N SER A 469 14.37 -12.43 -3.83
CA SER A 469 14.99 -11.09 -3.90
C SER A 469 13.92 -10.01 -4.16
N GLY A 470 14.01 -8.88 -3.44
CA GLY A 470 13.05 -7.77 -3.53
C GLY A 470 11.69 -8.04 -2.90
N SER A 471 11.53 -9.15 -2.18
CA SER A 471 10.39 -9.41 -1.28
C SER A 471 10.66 -8.90 0.13
N THR A 472 9.59 -8.74 0.90
CA THR A 472 9.66 -8.32 2.31
C THR A 472 8.93 -9.31 3.21
N GLY A 473 9.46 -9.56 4.41
CA GLY A 473 8.88 -10.57 5.30
C GLY A 473 9.11 -10.32 6.78
N GLN A 474 8.11 -10.65 7.59
CA GLN A 474 8.17 -10.46 9.03
C GLN A 474 7.54 -11.61 9.80
N TYR A 475 8.28 -12.18 10.75
CA TYR A 475 7.76 -13.18 11.70
C TYR A 475 7.78 -12.62 13.12
N VAL A 476 6.60 -12.47 13.72
CA VAL A 476 6.43 -11.81 15.02
C VAL A 476 5.71 -12.73 15.99
N ALA A 477 6.32 -12.99 17.14
CA ALA A 477 5.77 -13.86 18.18
C ALA A 477 6.23 -13.44 19.58
N LYS A 478 5.45 -13.74 20.63
CA LYS A 478 5.82 -13.30 22.00
C LYS A 478 6.95 -14.10 22.66
N LYS A 479 7.18 -15.34 22.25
CA LYS A 479 8.08 -16.28 22.95
C LYS A 479 9.17 -16.87 22.06
N SER A 480 8.83 -17.33 20.87
CA SER A 480 9.82 -17.92 19.97
C SER A 480 9.40 -17.90 18.50
N VAL A 481 10.39 -17.82 17.62
CA VAL A 481 10.25 -18.10 16.19
C VAL A 481 11.25 -19.20 15.84
N GLU A 482 10.75 -20.37 15.44
CA GLU A 482 11.56 -21.54 15.12
C GLU A 482 11.49 -21.84 13.62
N PHE A 483 12.63 -21.72 12.94
CA PHE A 483 12.78 -22.09 11.54
C PHE A 483 13.26 -23.54 11.42
N LYS A 484 12.36 -24.43 11.02
CA LYS A 484 12.69 -25.79 10.59
C LYS A 484 13.15 -25.80 9.12
N PRO A 485 13.83 -26.87 8.67
CA PRO A 485 14.22 -27.02 7.27
C PRO A 485 13.04 -26.75 6.33
N GLY A 486 13.25 -25.96 5.27
CA GLY A 486 12.21 -25.53 4.34
C GLY A 486 11.99 -24.03 4.30
N PHE A 487 12.42 -23.28 5.32
CA PHE A 487 12.45 -21.81 5.25
C PHE A 487 13.66 -21.32 4.44
N TRP A 488 13.43 -20.37 3.54
CA TRP A 488 14.45 -19.69 2.76
C TRP A 488 14.18 -18.19 2.68
N ALA A 489 15.18 -17.37 2.99
CA ALA A 489 15.23 -15.97 2.59
C ALA A 489 16.42 -15.81 1.64
N ARG A 490 16.15 -15.45 0.38
CA ARG A 490 17.18 -15.33 -0.65
C ARG A 490 17.93 -14.00 -0.48
N SER A 491 19.13 -13.92 -1.05
CA SER A 491 19.86 -12.65 -1.13
C SER A 491 18.99 -11.59 -1.78
N GLY A 492 18.92 -10.39 -1.19
CA GLY A 492 18.08 -9.29 -1.65
C GLY A 492 16.67 -9.26 -1.04
N THR A 493 16.31 -10.23 -0.19
CA THR A 493 15.10 -10.13 0.66
C THR A 493 15.35 -9.22 1.86
N GLU A 494 14.37 -8.39 2.22
CA GLU A 494 14.31 -7.79 3.58
C GLU A 494 13.41 -8.64 4.48
N PHE A 495 14.03 -9.47 5.32
CA PHE A 495 13.32 -10.34 6.25
C PHE A 495 13.72 -10.06 7.70
N ARG A 496 12.74 -9.96 8.58
CA ARG A 496 12.96 -9.84 10.04
C ARG A 496 12.14 -10.86 10.79
N ALA A 497 12.75 -11.49 11.80
CA ALA A 497 12.04 -12.26 12.80
C ALA A 497 12.40 -11.73 14.18
N PHE A 498 11.40 -11.40 14.98
CA PHE A 498 11.63 -10.79 16.28
C PHE A 498 10.54 -11.16 17.27
N LEU A 499 10.88 -11.02 18.55
CA LEU A 499 9.94 -11.24 19.62
C LEU A 499 9.33 -9.91 20.00
N ASP A 500 8.01 -9.82 19.94
CA ASP A 500 7.30 -8.61 20.27
C ASP A 500 6.04 -8.92 21.07
N TYR A 501 5.79 -8.08 22.06
CA TYR A 501 4.52 -8.00 22.73
C TYR A 501 3.78 -6.91 21.99
N CYS A 502 2.69 -7.27 21.33
CA CYS A 502 1.75 -6.33 20.72
C CYS A 502 1.36 -5.23 21.74
N SER A 503 2.17 -4.19 21.81
CA SER A 503 2.09 -3.01 22.66
C SER A 503 2.76 -1.92 21.85
N ASN A 504 1.94 -1.17 21.11
CA ASN A 504 2.25 0.09 20.41
C ASN A 504 3.74 0.42 20.32
N VAL A 505 4.44 -0.14 19.32
CA VAL A 505 5.84 0.19 19.10
C VAL A 505 5.90 1.58 18.46
N ASN A 506 6.01 2.61 19.30
CA ASN A 506 6.75 3.82 18.93
C ASN A 506 8.23 3.41 18.88
N LEU A 507 8.73 3.11 17.68
CA LEU A 507 10.17 3.10 17.45
C LEU A 507 10.65 4.55 17.49
N ASN A 508 10.78 5.11 18.70
CA ASN A 508 11.58 6.32 18.89
C ASN A 508 13.01 5.99 18.47
N GLU A 509 13.66 6.91 17.76
CA GLU A 509 14.99 6.76 17.15
C GLU A 509 16.13 6.42 18.15
N ASP A 510 15.86 6.32 19.46
CA ASP A 510 16.85 6.13 20.53
C ASP A 510 16.77 4.78 21.28
N GLU A 511 15.81 3.89 21.02
CA GLU A 511 15.84 2.56 21.66
C GLU A 511 16.64 1.55 20.85
N THR A 512 17.83 1.23 21.35
CA THR A 512 18.65 0.10 20.92
C THR A 512 17.83 -1.19 21.00
N THR A 513 17.29 -1.63 19.87
CA THR A 513 16.75 -2.98 19.71
C THR A 513 17.77 -3.98 20.24
N THR A 514 17.39 -4.78 21.26
CA THR A 514 18.15 -5.98 21.60
C THR A 514 18.02 -6.94 20.43
N ARG A 515 18.97 -6.84 19.49
CA ARG A 515 19.28 -7.87 18.52
C ARG A 515 19.39 -9.19 19.29
N ALA A 516 18.50 -10.13 19.01
CA ALA A 516 18.75 -11.52 19.37
C ALA A 516 19.94 -11.96 18.51
N GLU A 517 21.15 -11.90 19.07
CA GLU A 517 22.32 -12.50 18.45
C GLU A 517 22.06 -14.00 18.38
N GLY A 518 21.92 -14.54 17.17
CA GLY A 518 21.98 -15.98 16.96
C GLY A 518 23.31 -16.55 17.48
N ASN A 519 23.41 -17.86 17.58
CA ASN A 519 24.62 -18.50 18.08
C ASN A 519 25.87 -17.97 17.35
N PRO A 520 26.94 -17.57 18.07
CA PRO A 520 28.17 -17.00 17.49
C PRO A 520 28.93 -17.89 16.49
N GLY A 521 28.45 -19.11 16.23
CA GLY A 521 29.04 -20.06 15.27
C GLY A 521 28.27 -20.20 13.96
N ASP A 522 27.08 -19.60 13.80
CA ASP A 522 26.25 -19.73 12.59
C ASP A 522 26.35 -18.50 11.66
N PHE A 523 27.18 -17.52 12.00
CA PHE A 523 27.39 -16.32 11.20
C PHE A 523 28.77 -16.31 10.56
N GLU A 524 28.82 -16.59 9.25
CA GLU A 524 29.83 -15.97 8.40
C GLU A 524 29.38 -14.52 8.17
N PRO A 525 30.13 -13.51 8.64
CA PRO A 525 29.80 -12.11 8.37
C PRO A 525 30.04 -11.86 6.89
N VAL A 526 28.96 -11.77 6.10
CA VAL A 526 29.07 -11.20 4.76
C VAL A 526 29.18 -9.69 4.94
N ASP A 527 30.36 -9.18 4.60
CA ASP A 527 30.71 -7.77 4.57
C ASP A 527 29.64 -6.96 3.81
N ASN A 528 29.01 -6.02 4.52
CA ASN A 528 27.97 -5.11 4.03
C ASN A 528 28.58 -4.01 3.14
N GLN A 529 29.37 -4.38 2.16
CA GLN A 529 29.62 -3.49 1.03
C GLN A 529 28.42 -3.59 0.10
N LEU A 530 27.52 -2.60 0.22
CA LEU A 530 26.55 -2.23 -0.80
C LEU A 530 27.23 -2.30 -2.17
N VAL A 531 26.93 -3.34 -2.95
CA VAL A 531 27.31 -3.42 -4.36
C VAL A 531 26.40 -2.46 -5.10
N THR A 532 26.74 -1.17 -5.04
CA THR A 532 26.16 -0.13 -5.88
C THR A 532 26.80 -0.21 -7.25
N THR A 533 26.20 -1.00 -8.13
CA THR A 533 26.16 -0.73 -9.57
C THR A 533 25.10 -1.65 -10.18
N PRO A 534 24.09 -1.15 -10.92
CA PRO A 534 23.20 -2.01 -11.67
C PRO A 534 24.04 -2.67 -12.77
N SER A 535 24.55 -3.87 -12.51
CA SER A 535 24.96 -4.76 -13.59
C SER A 535 23.69 -5.10 -14.37
N ALA A 536 23.77 -5.11 -15.70
CA ALA A 536 22.65 -5.51 -16.55
C ALA A 536 21.93 -6.74 -15.95
N PRO A 537 20.58 -6.74 -15.85
CA PRO A 537 19.79 -7.72 -15.08
C PRO A 537 19.94 -9.17 -15.58
N TYR A 538 20.68 -9.36 -16.68
CA TYR A 538 21.08 -10.64 -17.24
C TYR A 538 22.38 -10.47 -18.05
N SER A 539 23.10 -11.57 -18.28
CA SER A 539 24.22 -11.60 -19.24
C SER A 539 23.99 -12.66 -20.31
N GLY A 540 24.03 -12.23 -21.58
CA GLY A 540 24.25 -13.06 -22.77
C GLY A 540 23.24 -14.18 -23.01
N LEU A 541 22.18 -13.91 -23.78
CA LEU A 541 21.41 -14.99 -24.44
C LEU A 541 22.27 -15.58 -25.57
N GLU A 542 22.77 -16.78 -25.34
CA GLU A 542 23.60 -17.55 -26.26
C GLU A 542 22.84 -18.76 -26.81
N MET A 543 23.06 -19.05 -28.09
CA MET A 543 22.47 -20.20 -28.77
C MET A 543 23.56 -20.94 -29.54
N SER A 544 23.76 -22.22 -29.24
CA SER A 544 24.80 -23.03 -29.88
C SER A 544 24.34 -24.49 -30.07
N PRO A 545 24.59 -25.11 -31.24
CA PRO A 545 25.21 -24.52 -32.45
C PRO A 545 24.24 -23.60 -33.21
N ASN A 546 24.79 -22.62 -33.93
CA ASN A 546 24.05 -21.72 -34.82
C ASN A 546 24.98 -21.28 -35.98
N PRO A 547 24.79 -21.74 -37.24
CA PRO A 547 23.65 -22.49 -37.75
C PRO A 547 23.44 -23.87 -37.10
N ALA A 548 22.17 -24.27 -36.99
CA ALA A 548 21.72 -25.47 -36.31
C ALA A 548 21.29 -26.55 -37.30
N GLU A 549 21.97 -27.68 -37.30
CA GLU A 549 21.59 -28.91 -38.03
C GLU A 549 20.86 -29.93 -37.14
N GLY A 550 20.78 -29.63 -35.84
CA GLY A 550 20.19 -30.46 -34.79
C GLY A 550 19.91 -29.65 -33.53
N PRO A 551 19.69 -30.28 -32.37
CA PRO A 551 19.25 -29.60 -31.17
C PRO A 551 20.17 -28.45 -30.75
N VAL A 552 19.58 -27.30 -30.44
CA VAL A 552 20.24 -26.06 -30.04
C VAL A 552 20.16 -25.92 -28.53
N LEU A 553 21.27 -25.58 -27.89
CA LEU A 553 21.31 -25.22 -26.48
C LEU A 553 21.19 -23.70 -26.35
N ILE A 554 20.19 -23.26 -25.59
CA ILE A 554 19.94 -21.88 -25.23
C ILE A 554 20.50 -21.68 -23.82
N ARG A 555 21.42 -20.72 -23.64
CA ARG A 555 22.01 -20.37 -22.34
C ARG A 555 21.80 -18.90 -22.05
N TYR A 556 21.51 -18.58 -20.80
CA TYR A 556 21.44 -17.21 -20.29
C TYR A 556 21.76 -17.22 -18.79
N ARG A 557 22.10 -16.06 -18.26
CA ARG A 557 22.31 -15.87 -16.82
C ARG A 557 21.47 -14.70 -16.34
N LEU A 558 20.70 -14.89 -15.28
CA LEU A 558 19.95 -13.85 -14.60
C LEU A 558 20.80 -13.27 -13.46
N ALA A 559 20.85 -11.94 -13.32
CA ALA A 559 21.56 -11.27 -12.23
C ALA A 559 20.76 -11.33 -10.92
N GLN A 560 19.43 -11.39 -11.02
CA GLN A 560 18.47 -11.54 -9.93
C GLN A 560 17.34 -12.47 -10.35
N ASP A 561 16.53 -12.94 -9.40
CA ASP A 561 15.32 -13.72 -9.71
C ASP A 561 14.40 -12.90 -10.63
N ALA A 562 13.95 -13.47 -11.74
CA ALA A 562 13.17 -12.75 -12.75
C ALA A 562 12.14 -13.65 -13.43
N ARG A 563 11.06 -13.06 -13.95
CA ARG A 563 10.07 -13.79 -14.76
C ARG A 563 10.58 -13.89 -16.19
N VAL A 564 10.74 -15.11 -16.70
CA VAL A 564 11.30 -15.37 -18.02
C VAL A 564 10.26 -16.01 -18.93
N LYS A 565 10.24 -15.60 -20.20
CA LYS A 565 9.50 -16.24 -21.28
C LYS A 565 10.42 -16.39 -22.48
N ILE A 566 10.41 -17.55 -23.13
CA ILE A 566 11.19 -17.80 -24.34
C ILE A 566 10.29 -18.29 -25.45
N GLU A 567 10.27 -17.58 -26.57
CA GLU A 567 9.45 -17.87 -27.74
C GLU A 567 10.30 -18.02 -28.99
N LEU A 568 9.89 -18.89 -29.89
CA LEU A 568 10.43 -19.02 -31.23
C LEU A 568 9.43 -18.42 -32.22
N THR A 569 9.88 -17.50 -33.06
CA THR A 569 9.05 -16.83 -34.07
C THR A 569 9.63 -16.95 -35.48
N SER A 570 8.77 -16.82 -36.48
CA SER A 570 9.17 -16.68 -37.88
C SER A 570 9.84 -15.32 -38.15
N PRO A 571 10.47 -15.12 -39.33
CA PRO A 571 10.98 -13.81 -39.73
C PRO A 571 9.92 -12.71 -39.82
N GLN A 572 8.65 -13.08 -39.99
CA GLN A 572 7.51 -12.18 -40.03
C GLN A 572 6.91 -11.93 -38.63
N GLY A 573 7.52 -12.45 -37.56
CA GLY A 573 7.07 -12.27 -36.18
C GLY A 573 5.93 -13.19 -35.74
N GLN A 574 5.53 -14.16 -36.58
CA GLN A 574 4.52 -15.15 -36.21
C GLN A 574 5.08 -16.11 -35.16
N LEU A 575 4.36 -16.32 -34.05
CA LEU A 575 4.72 -17.30 -33.03
C LEU A 575 4.68 -18.72 -33.61
N ILE A 576 5.79 -19.44 -33.47
CA ILE A 576 5.93 -20.84 -33.89
C ILE A 576 5.78 -21.75 -32.67
N ARG A 577 6.51 -21.45 -31.59
CA ARG A 577 6.54 -22.27 -30.38
C ARG A 577 6.90 -21.44 -29.17
N THR A 578 6.22 -21.66 -28.05
CA THR A 578 6.69 -21.19 -26.74
C THR A 578 7.64 -22.23 -26.17
N LEU A 579 8.92 -21.89 -26.04
CA LEU A 579 9.98 -22.78 -25.55
C LEU A 579 10.02 -22.82 -24.03
N PHE A 580 9.72 -21.68 -23.41
CA PHE A 580 9.53 -21.54 -21.98
C PHE A 580 8.35 -20.61 -21.76
N ALA A 581 7.28 -21.13 -21.15
CA ALA A 581 6.12 -20.33 -20.79
C ALA A 581 6.52 -19.28 -19.74
N PRO A 582 5.79 -18.16 -19.62
CA PRO A 582 6.10 -17.14 -18.63
C PRO A 582 6.14 -17.73 -17.22
N ASP A 583 7.33 -17.85 -16.64
CA ASP A 583 7.52 -18.42 -15.31
C ASP A 583 8.77 -17.82 -14.64
N PHE A 584 8.82 -17.87 -13.31
CA PHE A 584 9.92 -17.32 -12.53
C PHE A 584 11.14 -18.25 -12.55
N GLN A 585 12.31 -17.66 -12.70
CA GLN A 585 13.57 -18.38 -12.56
C GLN A 585 14.52 -17.67 -11.58
N PRO A 586 15.28 -18.43 -10.78
CA PRO A 586 16.20 -17.86 -9.80
C PRO A 586 17.40 -17.16 -10.46
N ALA A 587 18.08 -16.27 -9.74
CA ALA A 587 19.36 -15.71 -10.17
C ALA A 587 20.38 -16.82 -10.47
N GLY A 588 21.21 -16.61 -11.49
CA GLY A 588 22.24 -17.58 -11.91
C GLY A 588 22.07 -18.07 -13.34
N PRO A 589 22.87 -19.08 -13.74
CA PRO A 589 22.87 -19.62 -15.10
C PRO A 589 21.70 -20.56 -15.34
N HIS A 590 21.10 -20.45 -16.52
CA HIS A 590 20.00 -21.30 -16.99
C HIS A 590 20.30 -21.85 -18.37
N GLU A 591 19.77 -23.05 -18.61
CA GLU A 591 19.87 -23.71 -19.91
C GLU A 591 18.54 -24.33 -20.33
N SER A 592 18.27 -24.27 -21.63
CA SER A 592 17.12 -24.94 -22.25
C SER A 592 17.51 -25.49 -23.60
N ARG A 593 16.88 -26.60 -24.00
CA ARG A 593 17.16 -27.30 -25.26
C ARG A 593 16.03 -27.10 -26.26
N LEU A 594 16.36 -26.62 -27.44
CA LEU A 594 15.45 -26.45 -28.56
C LEU A 594 15.73 -27.53 -29.61
N ASP A 595 14.78 -28.42 -29.85
CA ASP A 595 14.81 -29.30 -31.01
C ASP A 595 14.28 -28.54 -32.25
N VAL A 596 15.07 -28.55 -33.32
CA VAL A 596 14.82 -27.88 -34.60
C VAL A 596 14.56 -28.87 -35.75
N SER A 597 14.52 -30.18 -35.47
CA SER A 597 14.36 -31.22 -36.50
C SER A 597 13.05 -31.11 -37.29
N ASP A 598 12.01 -30.56 -36.67
CA ASP A 598 10.70 -30.32 -37.27
C ASP A 598 10.61 -28.97 -38.01
N LEU A 599 11.64 -28.12 -37.92
CA LEU A 599 11.69 -26.83 -38.60
C LEU A 599 12.29 -26.97 -40.02
N ALA A 600 11.76 -26.21 -40.97
CA ALA A 600 12.31 -26.12 -42.31
C ALA A 600 13.66 -25.37 -42.29
N PRO A 601 14.58 -25.63 -43.23
CA PRO A 601 15.79 -24.82 -43.38
C PRO A 601 15.42 -23.35 -43.58
N GLY A 602 16.03 -22.45 -42.80
CA GLY A 602 15.65 -21.03 -42.84
C GLY A 602 16.07 -20.25 -41.60
N MET A 603 15.68 -18.99 -41.56
CA MET A 603 15.92 -18.11 -40.42
C MET A 603 14.72 -18.06 -39.49
N TYR A 604 15.01 -18.02 -38.20
CA TYR A 604 14.06 -17.92 -37.10
C TYR A 604 14.57 -16.93 -36.06
N TYR A 605 13.70 -16.50 -35.16
CA TYR A 605 14.07 -15.62 -34.05
C TYR A 605 13.66 -16.24 -32.72
N VAL A 606 14.60 -16.29 -31.79
CA VAL A 606 14.33 -16.58 -30.39
C VAL A 606 14.12 -15.26 -29.67
N VAL A 607 12.92 -15.09 -29.13
CA VAL A 607 12.50 -13.94 -28.33
C VAL A 607 12.59 -14.36 -26.87
N PHE A 608 13.48 -13.70 -26.14
CA PHE A 608 13.64 -13.83 -24.69
C PHE A 608 13.05 -12.60 -24.04
N THR A 609 11.99 -12.78 -23.28
CA THR A 609 11.40 -11.73 -22.44
C THR A 609 11.80 -12.02 -21.01
N PHE A 610 12.35 -11.03 -20.32
CA PHE A 610 12.60 -11.11 -18.88
C PHE A 610 12.01 -9.87 -18.23
N ASP A 611 11.21 -10.08 -17.19
CA ASP A 611 10.34 -9.07 -16.58
C ASP A 611 9.57 -8.27 -17.66
N HIS A 612 9.97 -7.02 -17.90
CA HIS A 612 9.35 -6.14 -18.91
C HIS A 612 10.25 -5.85 -20.12
N GLU A 613 11.45 -6.42 -20.18
CA GLU A 613 12.40 -6.24 -21.27
C GLU A 613 12.37 -7.41 -22.25
N LYS A 614 12.64 -7.12 -23.52
CA LYS A 614 12.61 -8.10 -24.59
C LYS A 614 13.91 -8.06 -25.39
N MET A 615 14.51 -9.22 -25.55
CA MET A 615 15.67 -9.45 -26.39
C MET A 615 15.34 -10.45 -27.50
N THR A 616 15.82 -10.16 -28.70
CA THR A 616 15.68 -11.06 -29.85
C THR A 616 17.05 -11.53 -30.31
N ARG A 617 17.19 -12.83 -30.60
CA ARG A 617 18.39 -13.42 -31.21
C ARG A 617 18.01 -14.25 -32.44
N LYS A 618 18.86 -14.15 -33.47
CA LYS A 618 18.68 -14.87 -34.73
C LYS A 618 19.13 -16.33 -34.58
N LEU A 619 18.31 -17.26 -35.03
CA LEU A 619 18.62 -18.68 -35.18
C LEU A 619 18.54 -19.07 -36.66
N VAL A 620 19.58 -19.72 -37.19
CA VAL A 620 19.59 -20.24 -38.56
C VAL A 620 19.51 -21.76 -38.48
N VAL A 621 18.50 -22.36 -39.10
CA VAL A 621 18.39 -23.82 -39.24
C VAL A 621 18.97 -24.20 -40.59
N ALA A 622 20.03 -25.00 -40.56
CA ALA A 622 20.68 -25.59 -41.72
C ALA A 622 20.35 -27.09 -41.79
N ARG A 623 20.39 -27.68 -42.97
CA ARG A 623 20.24 -29.13 -43.18
C ARG A 623 21.25 -29.61 -44.20
#